data_AF-A0A7G9FSH8-F1
#
_entry.id   AF-A0A7G9FSH8-F1
#
_cell.length_a   1.000
_cell.length_b   1.000
_cell.length_c   1.000
_cell.angle_alpha   90.00
_cell.angle_beta   90.00
_cell.angle_gamma   90.00
#
_symmetry.space_group_name_H-M   'P 1'
#
loop_
_entity.id
_entity.type
_entity.pdbx_description
1 polymer ?
#
loop_
_entity_poly.entity_id
_entity_poly.type
_entity_poly.pdbx_seq_one_letter_code
_entity_poly.pdbx_strand_id
1 'polypeptide(L)' 'MSEDKIIKIIDELYEKYGVERIFYSDMETEQIIRGMKGILANLDLNKQKSYTKEDAELIKDIYGMYC' A
#
# COMPACT_ATOMS: atom_id res chain seq x y z
N MET A 1 -3.65 -13.90 -0.76
CA MET A 1 -3.18 -13.42 0.57
C MET A 1 -4.39 -13.10 1.43
N SER A 2 -4.31 -13.15 2.75
CA SER A 2 -5.37 -12.60 3.60
C SER A 2 -5.28 -11.07 3.63
N GLU A 3 -6.39 -10.39 3.90
CA GLU A 3 -6.44 -8.92 3.98
C GLU A 3 -5.45 -8.38 5.01
N ASP A 4 -5.35 -8.98 6.20
CA ASP A 4 -4.37 -8.60 7.23
C ASP A 4 -2.92 -8.66 6.73
N LYS A 5 -2.60 -9.65 5.89
CA LYS A 5 -1.25 -9.78 5.31
C LYS A 5 -0.99 -8.67 4.31
N ILE A 6 -1.98 -8.30 3.51
CA ILE A 6 -1.86 -7.22 2.53
C ILE A 6 -1.69 -5.89 3.25
N ILE A 7 -2.50 -5.60 4.27
CA ILE A 7 -2.38 -4.37 5.06
C ILE A 7 -0.98 -4.28 5.68
N LYS A 8 -0.46 -5.37 6.24
CA LYS A 8 0.90 -5.42 6.77
C LYS A 8 1.96 -5.14 5.69
N ILE A 9 1.80 -5.69 4.49
CA ILE A 9 2.71 -5.41 3.37
C ILE A 9 2.65 -3.92 2.98
N ILE A 10 1.46 -3.32 2.94
CA ILE A 10 1.31 -1.89 2.66
C ILE A 10 2.03 -1.07 3.75
N ASP A 11 1.84 -1.40 5.02
CA ASP A 11 2.54 -0.74 6.12
C ASP A 11 4.06 -0.80 5.97
N GLU A 12 4.59 -1.98 5.64
CA GLU A 12 6.03 -2.20 5.40
C GLU A 12 6.52 -1.39 4.19
N LEU A 13 5.71 -1.26 3.13
CA LEU A 13 6.04 -0.45 1.96
C LEU A 13 6.05 1.06 2.29
N TYR A 14 5.05 1.56 3.04
CA TYR A 14 5.02 2.94 3.50
C TYR A 14 6.28 3.28 4.30
N GLU A 15 6.67 2.43 5.26
CA GLU A 15 7.90 2.60 6.02
C GLU A 15 9.14 2.54 5.12
N LYS A 16 9.25 1.50 4.28
CA LYS A 16 10.40 1.27 3.40
C LYS A 16 10.65 2.44 2.45
N TYR A 17 9.60 3.11 1.99
CA TYR A 17 9.67 4.23 1.04
C TYR A 17 9.54 5.61 1.68
N GLY A 18 9.49 5.69 3.01
CA GLY A 18 9.48 6.95 3.75
C GLY A 18 8.19 7.75 3.58
N VAL A 19 7.04 7.07 3.45
CA VAL A 19 5.72 7.69 3.34
C VAL A 19 5.00 7.58 4.68
N GLU A 20 4.43 8.70 5.14
CA GLU A 20 3.66 8.72 6.38
C GLU A 20 2.32 7.98 6.21
N ARG A 21 1.97 7.14 7.19
CA ARG A 21 0.75 6.31 7.17
C ARG A 21 -0.54 7.05 7.55
N ILE A 22 -0.45 8.37 7.80
CA ILE A 22 -1.59 9.21 8.23
C ILE A 22 -2.76 9.13 7.24
N PHE A 23 -2.49 8.81 5.97
CA PHE A 23 -3.53 8.68 4.94
C PHE A 23 -4.59 7.60 5.25
N TYR A 24 -4.24 6.53 5.96
CA TYR A 24 -5.18 5.42 6.25
C TYR A 24 -5.04 4.83 7.66
N SER A 25 -4.21 5.40 8.54
CA SER A 25 -3.92 4.85 9.87
C SER A 25 -5.15 4.70 10.78
N ASP A 26 -6.16 5.54 10.58
CA ASP A 26 -7.39 5.55 11.38
C ASP A 26 -8.56 4.82 10.70
N MET A 27 -8.29 4.10 9.60
CA MET A 27 -9.31 3.36 8.85
C MET A 27 -9.42 1.93 9.34
N GLU A 28 -10.65 1.41 9.37
CA GLU A 28 -10.91 -0.01 9.59
C GLU A 28 -10.46 -0.85 8.39
N THR A 29 -10.18 -2.15 8.59
CA THR A 29 -9.73 -3.07 7.54
C THR A 29 -10.59 -3.00 6.28
N GLU A 30 -11.92 -3.01 6.41
CA GLU A 30 -12.81 -2.93 5.25
C GLU A 30 -12.66 -1.61 4.47
N GLN A 31 -12.43 -0.49 5.17
CA GLN A 31 -12.22 0.81 4.54
C GLN A 31 -10.87 0.86 3.83
N ILE A 32 -9.82 0.29 4.43
CA ILE A 32 -8.50 0.16 3.82
C ILE A 32 -8.58 -0.65 2.52
N ILE A 33 -9.24 -1.79 2.56
CA ILE A 33 -9.40 -2.66 1.39
C ILE A 33 -10.20 -1.97 0.28
N ARG A 34 -11.34 -1.33 0.59
CA ARG A 34 -12.11 -0.55 -0.39
C ARG A 34 -11.35 0.66 -0.92
N GLY A 35 -10.48 1.25 -0.09
CA GLY A 35 -9.65 2.41 -0.39
C GLY A 35 -8.30 2.09 -1.03
N MET A 36 -8.00 0.81 -1.29
CA MET A 36 -6.66 0.32 -1.69
C MET A 36 -6.07 1.11 -2.86
N LYS A 37 -6.88 1.45 -3.87
CA LYS A 37 -6.46 2.26 -5.01
C LYS A 37 -5.85 3.61 -4.59
N GLY A 38 -6.52 4.30 -3.67
CA GLY A 38 -6.06 5.59 -3.15
C GLY A 38 -4.81 5.46 -2.30
N ILE A 39 -4.73 4.39 -1.51
CA ILE A 39 -3.58 4.09 -0.64
C ILE A 39 -2.33 3.79 -1.48
N LEU A 40 -2.46 2.99 -2.54
CA LEU A 40 -1.36 2.71 -3.47
C LEU A 40 -0.94 3.96 -4.25
N ALA A 41 -1.90 4.80 -4.66
CA ALA A 41 -1.60 6.07 -5.31
C ALA A 41 -0.88 7.04 -4.38
N ASN A 42 -1.27 7.13 -3.10
CA ASN A 42 -0.60 7.96 -2.11
C ASN A 42 0.86 7.49 -1.89
N LEU A 43 1.08 6.19 -1.78
CA LEU A 43 2.42 5.60 -1.71
C LEU A 43 3.26 5.99 -2.94
N ASP A 44 2.70 5.84 -4.15
CA ASP A 44 3.43 6.14 -5.39
C ASP A 44 3.78 7.62 -5.54
N LEU A 45 2.88 8.52 -5.15
CA LEU A 45 3.10 9.97 -5.24
C LEU A 45 4.11 10.49 -4.21
N ASN A 46 4.16 9.89 -3.02
CA ASN A 46 4.92 10.43 -1.89
C ASN A 46 6.20 9.65 -1.54
N LYS A 47 6.48 8.53 -2.23
CA LYS A 47 7.72 7.76 -2.03
C LYS A 47 8.96 8.65 -2.16
N GLN A 48 9.91 8.51 -1.24
CA GLN A 48 11.16 9.27 -1.26
C GLN A 48 12.22 8.66 -2.18
N LYS A 49 12.00 7.44 -2.66
CA LYS A 49 12.88 6.71 -3.57
C LYS A 49 12.08 5.81 -4.50
N SER A 50 12.69 5.44 -5.63
CA SER A 50 12.07 4.54 -6.61
C SER A 50 11.88 3.14 -6.05
N TYR A 51 10.79 2.49 -6.50
CA TYR A 51 10.54 1.09 -6.15
C TYR A 51 11.63 0.16 -6.66
N THR A 52 11.93 -0.89 -5.89
CA THR A 52 12.62 -2.05 -6.45
C THR A 52 11.69 -2.78 -7.43
N LYS A 53 12.28 -3.60 -8.31
CA LYS A 53 11.49 -4.40 -9.26
C LYS A 53 10.52 -5.34 -8.54
N GLU A 54 11.00 -5.98 -7.47
CA GLU A 54 10.21 -6.92 -6.66
C GLU A 54 9.03 -6.23 -5.98
N ASP A 55 9.24 -5.05 -5.38
CA ASP A 55 8.16 -4.30 -4.73
C ASP A 55 7.15 -3.78 -5.76
N ALA A 56 7.61 -3.37 -6.95
CA ALA A 56 6.72 -2.94 -8.02
C ALA A 56 5.83 -4.08 -8.55
N GLU A 57 6.37 -5.29 -8.67
CA GLU A 57 5.59 -6.49 -9.01
C GLU A 57 4.58 -6.82 -7.92
N LEU A 58 4.98 -6.75 -6.64
CA LEU A 58 4.07 -6.97 -5.52
C LEU A 58 2.94 -5.93 -5.46
N ILE A 59 3.25 -4.65 -5.65
CA ILE A 59 2.25 -3.57 -5.71
C ILE A 59 1.27 -3.81 -6.85
N LYS A 60 1.77 -4.25 -8.02
CA LYS A 60 0.94 -4.57 -9.17
C LYS A 60 0.00 -5.75 -8.89
N ASP A 61 0.49 -6.77 -8.20
CA ASP A 61 -0.33 -7.92 -7.79
C ASP A 61 -1.43 -7.50 -6.82
N ILE A 62 -1.12 -6.65 -5.83
CA ILE A 62 -2.12 -6.10 -4.90
C ILE A 62 -3.14 -5.24 -5.67
N TYR A 63 -2.68 -4.38 -6.57
CA TYR A 63 -3.57 -3.56 -7.39
C TYR A 63 -4.55 -4.44 -8.18
N GLY A 64 -4.08 -5.50 -8.83
CA GLY A 64 -4.94 -6.42 -9.59
C GLY A 64 -5.95 -7.22 -8.76
N MET A 65 -5.75 -7.36 -7.45
CA MET A 65 -6.71 -8.02 -6.56
C MET A 65 -7.87 -7.10 -6.15
N TYR A 66 -7.66 -5.77 -6.14
CA TYR A 66 -8.59 -4.82 -5.50
C TYR A 66 -9.04 -3.67 -6.40
N CYS A 67 -8.52 -3.53 -7.62
CA CYS A 67 -8.77 -2.41 -8.54
C CYS A 67 -9.06 -2.90 -9.96
#